data_AF-B0ZU51-F1
#
_entry.id   AF-B0ZU51-F1
#
_cell.length_a   1.000
_cell.length_b   1.000
_cell.length_c   1.000
_cell.angle_alpha   90.00
_cell.angle_beta   90.00
_cell.angle_gamma   90.00
#
_symmetry.space_group_name_H-M   'P 1'
#
loop_
_entity.id
_entity.type
_entity.pdbx_description
1 polymer ?
#
loop_
_entity_poly.entity_id
_entity_poly.type
_entity_poly.pdbx_seq_one_letter_code
_entity_poly.pdbx_strand_id
1 'polypeptide(L)'
;VIQQERFLKKLAWIEDEYKPKCQAHKNGYYDSFKVSNEENDFKANVKRAELAGVFDEVLGLLKKCQLPDEFEGDIDWINLATRYRILVEPLDIANYHRHLKNEDTGPYMKRGRPTRYIYAQRGYEHHILKPNGMIAEDVFWNKVNGLNLGLQLEEIQETLKNSGSECGSCFWAEVEEL
;
A
#
# COMPACT_ATOMS: atom_id res chain seq x y z
N VAL A 1 -8.05 -3.17 -24.57
CA VAL A 1 -9.05 -2.08 -24.38
C VAL A 1 -10.13 -2.43 -23.35
N ILE A 2 -10.99 -3.44 -23.58
CA ILE A 2 -12.13 -3.75 -22.68
C ILE A 2 -11.72 -4.19 -21.25
N GLN A 3 -10.63 -4.97 -21.11
CA GLN A 3 -10.15 -5.41 -19.79
C GLN A 3 -9.53 -4.26 -18.96
N GLN A 4 -8.81 -3.34 -19.62
CA GLN A 4 -8.21 -2.16 -18.99
C GLN A 4 -9.28 -1.19 -18.46
N GLU A 5 -10.35 -0.97 -19.22
CA GLU A 5 -11.45 -0.11 -18.78
C GLU A 5 -12.20 -0.70 -17.59
N ARG A 6 -12.43 -2.02 -17.58
CA ARG A 6 -13.04 -2.72 -16.43
C ARG A 6 -12.19 -2.63 -15.17
N PHE A 7 -10.87 -2.66 -15.31
CA PHE A 7 -9.93 -2.51 -14.19
C PHE A 7 -9.96 -1.09 -13.61
N LEU A 8 -9.86 -0.06 -14.46
CA LEU A 8 -9.92 1.33 -14.03
C LEU A 8 -11.26 1.67 -13.35
N LYS A 9 -12.37 1.08 -13.81
CA LYS A 9 -13.68 1.20 -13.16
C LYS A 9 -13.71 0.64 -11.74
N LYS A 10 -12.85 -0.33 -11.39
CA LYS A 10 -12.76 -0.84 -10.00
C LYS A 10 -12.07 0.17 -9.09
N LEU A 11 -10.94 0.73 -9.54
CA LEU A 11 -10.24 1.78 -8.80
C LEU A 11 -11.11 3.03 -8.65
N ALA A 12 -11.73 3.50 -9.74
CA ALA A 12 -12.64 4.64 -9.73
C ALA A 12 -13.83 4.41 -8.77
N TRP A 13 -14.44 3.22 -8.76
CA TRP A 13 -15.50 2.94 -7.80
C TRP A 13 -15.02 2.98 -6.33
N ILE A 14 -13.81 2.51 -6.03
CA ILE A 14 -13.26 2.62 -4.66
C ILE A 14 -13.06 4.11 -4.30
N GLU A 15 -12.55 4.88 -5.25
CA GLU A 15 -12.20 6.29 -5.08
C GLU A 15 -13.41 7.23 -4.98
N ASP A 16 -14.34 7.10 -5.92
CA ASP A 16 -15.41 8.07 -6.17
C ASP A 16 -16.73 7.67 -5.51
N GLU A 17 -16.91 6.39 -5.15
CA GLU A 17 -18.18 5.88 -4.59
C GLU A 17 -18.00 5.33 -3.18
N TYR A 18 -17.08 4.38 -2.99
CA TYR A 18 -16.93 3.71 -1.70
C TYR A 18 -16.36 4.64 -0.62
N LYS A 19 -15.25 5.33 -0.92
CA LYS A 19 -14.62 6.26 0.03
C LYS A 19 -15.57 7.37 0.48
N PRO A 20 -16.27 8.12 -0.41
CA PRO A 20 -17.18 9.17 0.01
C PRO A 20 -18.37 8.64 0.81
N LYS A 21 -18.91 7.46 0.47
CA LYS A 21 -20.02 6.87 1.22
C LYS A 21 -19.61 6.52 2.65
N CYS A 22 -18.44 5.93 2.85
CA CYS A 22 -17.93 5.63 4.19
C CYS A 22 -17.54 6.91 4.96
N GLN A 23 -17.07 7.96 4.28
CA GLN A 23 -16.85 9.27 4.90
C GLN A 23 -18.17 9.89 5.41
N ALA A 24 -19.26 9.74 4.66
CA ALA A 24 -20.59 10.18 5.10
C ALA A 24 -21.07 9.45 6.36
N HIS A 25 -20.64 8.20 6.56
CA HIS A 25 -20.88 7.42 7.80
C HIS A 25 -19.93 7.80 8.96
N LYS A 26 -19.02 8.77 8.77
CA LYS A 26 -18.08 9.32 9.77
C LYS A 26 -17.09 8.32 10.40
N ASN A 27 -16.97 7.11 9.88
CA ASN A 27 -15.93 6.14 10.26
C ASN A 27 -14.82 6.03 9.21
N GLY A 28 -15.09 6.42 7.95
CA GLY A 28 -14.14 6.25 6.87
C GLY A 28 -14.05 4.82 6.36
N TYR A 29 -13.50 4.67 5.17
CA TYR A 29 -13.53 3.40 4.42
C TYR A 29 -12.63 2.30 4.99
N TYR A 30 -11.58 2.64 5.75
CA TYR A 30 -10.74 1.64 6.42
C TYR A 30 -11.55 0.90 7.49
N ASP A 31 -12.11 1.65 8.46
CA ASP A 31 -12.92 1.08 9.53
C ASP A 31 -14.23 0.47 9.02
N SER A 32 -14.88 1.10 8.04
CA SER A 32 -16.06 0.51 7.37
C SER A 32 -15.73 -0.87 6.80
N PHE A 33 -14.61 -1.02 6.10
CA PHE A 33 -14.17 -2.29 5.56
C PHE A 33 -13.78 -3.30 6.64
N LYS A 34 -13.12 -2.83 7.72
CA LYS A 34 -12.67 -3.67 8.83
C LYS A 34 -13.86 -4.31 9.56
N VAL A 35 -14.93 -3.57 9.82
CA VAL A 35 -16.17 -4.10 10.44
C VAL A 35 -17.06 -4.83 9.45
N SER A 36 -17.18 -4.30 8.22
CA SER A 36 -17.88 -4.89 7.08
C SER A 36 -19.35 -5.27 7.35
N ASN A 37 -20.12 -4.29 7.78
CA ASN A 37 -21.54 -4.46 8.08
C ASN A 37 -22.44 -4.22 6.86
N GLU A 38 -21.95 -3.54 5.83
CA GLU A 38 -22.75 -3.12 4.68
C GLU A 38 -22.40 -3.93 3.41
N GLU A 39 -23.36 -4.12 2.51
CA GLU A 39 -23.12 -4.79 1.21
C GLU A 39 -21.98 -4.15 0.40
N ASN A 40 -21.80 -2.84 0.55
CA ASN A 40 -20.72 -2.11 -0.09
C ASN A 40 -19.34 -2.52 0.40
N ASP A 41 -19.19 -2.96 1.66
CA ASP A 41 -17.92 -3.45 2.19
C ASP A 41 -17.55 -4.79 1.54
N PHE A 42 -18.53 -5.69 1.37
CA PHE A 42 -18.36 -6.94 0.62
C PHE A 42 -18.02 -6.68 -0.85
N LYS A 43 -18.69 -5.72 -1.48
CA LYS A 43 -18.39 -5.30 -2.85
C LYS A 43 -16.99 -4.71 -2.99
N ALA A 44 -16.53 -3.94 -2.00
CA ALA A 44 -15.16 -3.46 -1.93
C ALA A 44 -14.16 -4.62 -1.79
N ASN A 45 -14.49 -5.64 -0.99
CA ASN A 45 -13.63 -6.81 -0.81
C ASN A 45 -13.46 -7.62 -2.10
N VAL A 46 -14.55 -7.81 -2.86
CA VAL A 46 -14.50 -8.46 -4.18
C VAL A 46 -13.57 -7.68 -5.12
N LYS A 47 -13.74 -6.36 -5.21
CA LYS A 47 -12.88 -5.51 -6.06
C LYS A 47 -11.42 -5.52 -5.63
N ARG A 48 -11.15 -5.48 -4.31
CA ARG A 48 -9.81 -5.62 -3.74
C ARG A 48 -9.15 -6.92 -4.17
N ALA A 49 -9.87 -8.04 -4.07
CA ALA A 49 -9.36 -9.36 -4.47
C ALA A 49 -9.10 -9.47 -5.99
N GLU A 50 -10.02 -8.95 -6.82
CA GLU A 50 -9.83 -8.91 -8.28
C GLU A 50 -8.62 -8.07 -8.69
N LEU A 51 -8.44 -6.90 -8.06
CA LEU A 51 -7.28 -6.03 -8.30
C LEU A 51 -5.99 -6.71 -7.85
N ALA A 52 -5.97 -7.34 -6.67
CA ALA A 52 -4.82 -8.07 -6.16
C ALA A 52 -4.37 -9.18 -7.13
N GLY A 53 -5.30 -9.96 -7.67
CA GLY A 53 -4.99 -11.01 -8.65
C GLY A 53 -4.26 -10.49 -9.89
N VAL A 54 -4.70 -9.34 -10.44
CA VAL A 54 -4.04 -8.72 -11.60
C VAL A 54 -2.63 -8.25 -11.27
N PHE A 55 -2.44 -7.55 -10.14
CA PHE A 55 -1.10 -7.09 -9.75
C PHE A 55 -0.15 -8.24 -9.38
N ASP A 56 -0.66 -9.31 -8.79
CA ASP A 56 0.13 -10.50 -8.48
C ASP A 56 0.54 -11.26 -9.76
N GLU A 57 -0.31 -11.28 -10.79
CA GLU A 57 0.03 -11.83 -12.12
C GLU A 57 1.16 -11.03 -12.78
N VAL A 58 1.05 -9.69 -12.81
CA VAL A 58 2.09 -8.80 -13.34
C VAL A 58 3.40 -8.98 -12.56
N LEU A 59 3.35 -9.03 -11.22
CA LEU A 59 4.52 -9.31 -10.40
C LEU A 59 5.12 -10.69 -10.69
N GLY A 60 4.29 -11.68 -11.00
CA GLY A 60 4.71 -13.01 -11.41
C GLY A 60 5.51 -13.01 -12.72
N LEU A 61 5.08 -12.20 -13.71
CA LEU A 61 5.80 -12.02 -14.97
C LEU A 61 7.12 -11.27 -14.76
N LEU A 62 7.09 -10.22 -13.94
CA LEU A 62 8.27 -9.43 -13.58
C LEU A 62 9.34 -10.29 -12.90
N LYS A 63 8.97 -11.08 -11.89
CA LYS A 63 9.90 -12.00 -11.19
C LYS A 63 10.50 -13.08 -12.09
N LYS A 64 9.86 -13.39 -13.21
CA LYS A 64 10.35 -14.35 -14.21
C LYS A 64 11.15 -13.69 -15.34
N CYS A 65 11.39 -12.38 -15.25
CA CYS A 65 12.00 -11.58 -16.31
C CYS A 65 11.28 -11.74 -17.66
N GLN A 66 9.94 -11.81 -17.63
CA GLN A 66 9.09 -11.96 -18.82
C GLN A 66 8.50 -10.63 -19.31
N LEU A 67 8.89 -9.53 -18.68
CA LEU A 67 8.55 -8.17 -19.10
C LEU A 67 9.81 -7.46 -19.60
N PRO A 68 9.69 -6.45 -20.47
CA PRO A 68 10.83 -5.63 -20.90
C PRO A 68 11.55 -4.97 -19.73
N ASP A 69 12.85 -4.72 -19.89
CA ASP A 69 13.68 -4.09 -18.85
C ASP A 69 13.17 -2.70 -18.44
N GLU A 70 12.52 -1.98 -19.37
CA GLU A 70 11.97 -0.65 -19.12
C GLU A 70 10.67 -0.66 -18.31
N PHE A 71 10.05 -1.83 -18.09
CA PHE A 71 8.70 -1.93 -17.53
C PHE A 71 8.56 -1.26 -16.16
N GLU A 72 9.49 -1.50 -15.24
CA GLU A 72 9.44 -0.90 -13.89
C GLU A 72 9.70 0.62 -13.89
N GLY A 73 10.29 1.14 -14.97
CA GLY A 73 10.54 2.57 -15.18
C GLY A 73 9.46 3.31 -15.95
N ASP A 74 8.46 2.60 -16.50
CA ASP A 74 7.37 3.18 -17.28
C ASP A 74 6.47 4.05 -16.40
N ILE A 75 6.27 5.31 -16.82
CA ILE A 75 5.55 6.30 -16.02
C ILE A 75 4.05 5.98 -15.87
N ASP A 76 3.43 5.39 -16.90
CA ASP A 76 2.01 5.06 -16.86
C ASP A 76 1.76 3.89 -15.90
N TRP A 77 2.65 2.89 -15.91
CA TRP A 77 2.66 1.82 -14.93
C TRP A 77 2.88 2.33 -13.51
N ILE A 78 3.90 3.18 -13.29
CA ILE A 78 4.20 3.75 -11.97
C ILE A 78 2.99 4.53 -11.43
N ASN A 79 2.36 5.36 -12.25
CA ASN A 79 1.18 6.13 -11.86
C ASN A 79 0.01 5.21 -11.49
N LEU A 80 -0.24 4.16 -12.29
CA LEU A 80 -1.31 3.20 -12.02
C LEU A 80 -1.06 2.39 -10.75
N ALA A 81 0.15 1.86 -10.58
CA ALA A 81 0.55 1.06 -9.42
C ALA A 81 0.53 1.91 -8.14
N THR A 82 0.93 3.18 -8.23
CA THR A 82 0.86 4.14 -7.12
C THR A 82 -0.59 4.43 -6.72
N ARG A 83 -1.47 4.72 -7.68
CA ARG A 83 -2.91 4.92 -7.42
C ARG A 83 -3.54 3.69 -6.77
N TYR A 84 -3.24 2.50 -7.28
CA TYR A 84 -3.69 1.24 -6.69
C TYR A 84 -3.21 1.09 -5.25
N ARG A 85 -1.90 1.25 -4.99
CA ARG A 85 -1.31 1.12 -3.66
C ARG A 85 -1.98 2.06 -2.66
N ILE A 86 -2.13 3.34 -3.01
CA ILE A 86 -2.74 4.34 -2.12
C ILE A 86 -4.21 4.01 -1.81
N LEU A 87 -4.97 3.52 -2.79
CA LEU A 87 -6.40 3.25 -2.61
C LEU A 87 -6.69 1.90 -1.94
N VAL A 88 -5.87 0.88 -2.18
CA VAL A 88 -6.21 -0.51 -1.90
C VAL A 88 -5.35 -1.14 -0.81
N GLU A 89 -4.10 -0.69 -0.61
CA GLU A 89 -3.27 -1.19 0.51
C GLU A 89 -3.95 -1.00 1.88
N PRO A 90 -4.65 0.12 2.17
CA PRO A 90 -5.45 0.23 3.39
C PRO A 90 -6.53 -0.85 3.53
N LEU A 91 -7.15 -1.27 2.44
CA LEU A 91 -8.16 -2.34 2.47
C LEU A 91 -7.53 -3.72 2.69
N ASP A 92 -6.33 -3.96 2.16
CA ASP A 92 -5.57 -5.18 2.45
C ASP A 92 -5.08 -5.21 3.91
N ILE A 93 -4.67 -4.08 4.47
CA ILE A 93 -4.33 -3.94 5.91
C ILE A 93 -5.57 -4.18 6.77
N ALA A 94 -6.71 -3.57 6.44
CA ALA A 94 -7.97 -3.81 7.14
C ALA A 94 -8.36 -5.28 7.08
N ASN A 95 -8.22 -5.92 5.91
CA ASN A 95 -8.50 -7.34 5.73
C ASN A 95 -7.57 -8.23 6.57
N TYR A 96 -6.30 -7.87 6.69
CA TYR A 96 -5.31 -8.60 7.50
C TYR A 96 -5.72 -8.63 8.97
N HIS A 97 -6.01 -7.46 9.55
CA HIS A 97 -6.39 -7.33 10.97
C HIS A 97 -7.80 -7.84 11.26
N ARG A 98 -8.76 -7.65 10.34
CA ARG A 98 -10.12 -8.18 10.46
C ARG A 98 -10.14 -9.71 10.65
N HIS A 99 -9.21 -10.41 10.01
CA HIS A 99 -9.09 -11.87 10.12
C HIS A 99 -8.07 -12.29 11.19
N LEU A 100 -7.70 -11.39 12.10
CA LEU A 100 -6.75 -11.61 13.20
C LEU A 100 -5.39 -12.17 12.74
N LYS A 101 -4.96 -11.86 11.51
CA LYS A 101 -3.69 -12.35 10.98
C LYS A 101 -2.48 -11.74 11.67
N ASN A 102 -2.65 -10.59 12.31
CA ASN A 102 -1.66 -10.01 13.20
C ASN A 102 -1.35 -10.91 14.40
N GLU A 103 -2.34 -11.62 14.94
CA GLU A 103 -2.15 -12.57 16.05
C GLU A 103 -1.54 -13.89 15.58
N ASP A 104 -2.03 -14.43 14.46
CA ASP A 104 -1.56 -15.72 13.92
C ASP A 104 -0.14 -15.64 13.32
N THR A 105 0.11 -14.59 12.53
CA THR A 105 1.27 -14.49 11.64
C THR A 105 2.30 -13.47 12.17
N GLY A 106 1.84 -12.45 12.89
CA GLY A 106 2.64 -11.34 13.40
C GLY A 106 2.36 -10.01 12.68
N PRO A 107 3.14 -8.95 12.95
CA PRO A 107 2.89 -7.61 12.43
C PRO A 107 2.81 -7.53 10.92
N TYR A 108 1.86 -6.73 10.40
CA TYR A 108 1.65 -6.60 8.95
C TYR A 108 2.94 -6.21 8.21
N MET A 109 3.66 -5.20 8.72
CA MET A 109 4.89 -4.70 8.09
C MET A 109 6.03 -5.72 8.08
N LYS A 110 6.00 -6.70 8.99
CA LYS A 110 7.04 -7.72 9.13
C LYS A 110 6.75 -8.98 8.31
N ARG A 111 5.49 -9.42 8.27
CA ARG A 111 5.11 -10.73 7.69
C ARG A 111 3.84 -10.74 6.85
N GLY A 112 3.05 -9.68 6.90
CA GLY A 112 1.75 -9.60 6.22
C GLY A 112 1.75 -8.83 4.90
N ARG A 113 2.71 -7.91 4.70
CA ARG A 113 2.70 -6.96 3.59
C ARG A 113 2.88 -7.65 2.23
N PRO A 114 1.88 -7.61 1.32
CA PRO A 114 2.00 -8.20 0.00
C PRO A 114 3.11 -7.55 -0.84
N THR A 115 3.90 -8.38 -1.52
CA THR A 115 5.06 -7.93 -2.31
C THR A 115 4.70 -6.94 -3.42
N ARG A 116 3.51 -7.02 -4.00
CA ARG A 116 3.03 -6.07 -5.03
C ARG A 116 3.06 -4.60 -4.56
N TYR A 117 2.80 -4.33 -3.28
CA TYR A 117 2.86 -2.97 -2.75
C TYR A 117 4.29 -2.50 -2.52
N ILE A 118 5.20 -3.39 -2.15
CA ILE A 118 6.63 -3.10 -2.02
C ILE A 118 7.20 -2.69 -3.38
N TYR A 119 6.85 -3.40 -4.47
CA TYR A 119 7.27 -3.04 -5.83
C TYR A 119 6.66 -1.71 -6.28
N ALA A 120 5.36 -1.50 -6.05
CA ALA A 120 4.70 -0.23 -6.38
C ALA A 120 5.28 0.96 -5.61
N GLN A 121 5.69 0.77 -4.35
CA GLN A 121 6.38 1.78 -3.55
C GLN A 121 7.76 2.08 -4.14
N ARG A 122 8.60 1.06 -4.33
CA ARG A 122 9.98 1.23 -4.81
C ARG A 122 10.07 1.84 -6.21
N GLY A 123 9.19 1.43 -7.12
CA GLY A 123 9.12 2.01 -8.47
C GLY A 123 8.81 3.52 -8.42
N TYR A 124 7.83 3.92 -7.60
CA TYR A 124 7.49 5.32 -7.38
C TYR A 124 8.63 6.11 -6.73
N GLU A 125 9.20 5.60 -5.64
CA GLU A 125 10.31 6.24 -4.93
C GLU A 125 11.54 6.41 -5.81
N HIS A 126 11.94 5.38 -6.53
CA HIS A 126 13.06 5.46 -7.45
C HIS A 126 12.81 6.51 -8.54
N HIS A 127 11.61 6.53 -9.13
CA HIS A 127 11.27 7.48 -10.17
C HIS A 127 11.41 8.94 -9.72
N ILE A 128 10.95 9.28 -8.51
CA ILE A 128 10.96 10.66 -8.00
C ILE A 128 12.31 11.05 -7.36
N LEU A 129 13.06 10.10 -6.81
CA LEU A 129 14.30 10.39 -6.08
C LEU A 129 15.55 10.27 -6.95
N LYS A 130 15.53 9.48 -8.03
CA LYS A 130 16.67 9.33 -8.93
C LYS A 130 17.26 10.66 -9.45
N PRO A 131 16.48 11.73 -9.76
CA PRO A 131 17.06 12.98 -10.23
C PRO A 131 17.90 13.70 -9.17
N ASN A 132 17.63 13.43 -7.89
CA ASN A 132 18.36 14.01 -6.76
C ASN A 132 19.51 13.12 -6.27
N GLY A 133 19.70 11.94 -6.85
CA GLY A 133 20.77 11.01 -6.45
C GLY A 133 20.62 10.42 -5.04
N MET A 134 19.43 10.48 -4.44
CA MET A 134 19.13 9.93 -3.11
C MET A 134 18.28 8.67 -3.22
N ILE A 135 18.38 7.79 -2.23
CA ILE A 135 17.48 6.63 -2.07
C ILE A 135 16.42 6.91 -0.99
N ALA A 136 15.33 6.15 -1.02
CA ALA A 136 14.19 6.37 -0.13
C ALA A 136 14.55 6.22 1.35
N GLU A 137 15.39 5.23 1.66
CA GLU A 137 15.86 4.94 3.02
C GLU A 137 16.63 6.13 3.60
N ASP A 138 17.53 6.73 2.84
CA ASP A 138 18.29 7.91 3.26
C ASP A 138 17.37 9.12 3.48
N VAL A 139 16.42 9.35 2.56
CA VAL A 139 15.43 10.43 2.69
C VAL A 139 14.59 10.25 3.95
N PHE A 140 14.17 9.02 4.24
CA PHE A 140 13.43 8.68 5.46
C PHE A 140 14.25 8.97 6.72
N TRP A 141 15.47 8.43 6.84
CA TRP A 141 16.31 8.63 8.03
C TRP A 141 16.70 10.09 8.23
N ASN A 142 16.99 10.83 7.16
CA ASN A 142 17.23 12.27 7.23
C ASN A 142 16.02 13.02 7.78
N LYS A 143 14.80 12.65 7.37
CA LYS A 143 13.57 13.25 7.88
C LYS A 143 13.34 12.90 9.35
N VAL A 144 13.54 11.64 9.74
CA VAL A 144 13.39 11.17 11.14
C VAL A 144 14.36 11.91 12.06
N ASN A 145 15.63 12.03 11.68
CA ASN A 145 16.63 12.76 12.45
C ASN A 145 16.27 14.25 12.57
N GLY A 146 15.68 14.83 11.53
CA GLY A 146 15.17 16.20 11.54
C GLY A 146 14.01 16.47 12.51
N LEU A 147 13.38 15.42 13.09
CA LEU A 147 12.35 15.57 14.12
C LEU A 147 12.92 15.88 15.52
N ASN A 148 14.25 15.84 15.70
CA ASN A 148 14.94 16.18 16.94
C ASN A 148 14.42 15.41 18.17
N LEU A 149 14.29 14.08 18.04
CA LEU A 149 13.76 13.19 19.09
C LEU A 149 14.66 13.06 20.33
N GLY A 150 15.90 13.57 20.28
CA GLY A 150 16.82 13.57 21.43
C GLY A 150 17.43 12.21 21.78
N LEU A 151 17.26 11.19 20.92
CA LEU A 151 17.77 9.84 21.10
C LEU A 151 18.98 9.57 20.19
N GLN A 152 19.74 8.51 20.48
CA GLN A 152 20.83 8.07 19.60
C GLN A 152 20.25 7.44 18.33
N LEU A 153 20.95 7.60 17.20
CA LEU A 153 20.48 7.09 15.89
C LEU A 153 20.21 5.58 15.91
N GLU A 154 21.11 4.80 16.52
CA GLU A 154 20.96 3.34 16.61
C GLU A 154 19.72 2.93 17.42
N GLU A 155 19.40 3.67 18.48
CA GLU A 155 18.21 3.45 19.30
C GLU A 155 16.93 3.78 18.52
N ILE A 156 16.92 4.88 17.75
CA ILE A 156 15.80 5.24 16.87
C ILE A 156 15.63 4.17 15.78
N GLN A 157 16.73 3.67 15.22
CA GLN A 157 16.70 2.65 14.17
C GLN A 157 16.12 1.32 14.67
N GLU A 158 16.49 0.87 15.88
CA GLU A 158 15.90 -0.33 16.45
C GLU A 158 14.42 -0.11 16.82
N THR A 159 14.05 1.08 17.29
CA THR A 159 12.65 1.43 17.61
C THR A 159 11.76 1.45 16.37
N LEU A 160 12.24 2.03 15.26
CA LEU A 160 11.48 2.16 14.01
C LEU A 160 11.67 0.96 13.06
N LYS A 161 12.29 -0.12 13.54
CA LYS A 161 12.51 -1.33 12.75
C LYS A 161 11.19 -1.95 12.33
N ASN A 162 11.02 -2.16 11.03
CA ASN A 162 9.76 -2.64 10.44
C ASN A 162 8.57 -1.69 10.65
N SER A 163 8.79 -0.39 10.86
CA SER A 163 7.72 0.60 11.00
C SER A 163 6.95 0.80 9.69
N GLY A 164 5.63 0.98 9.81
CA GLY A 164 4.75 1.43 8.73
C GLY A 164 5.00 2.88 8.30
N SER A 165 5.77 3.64 9.08
CA SER A 165 6.06 5.06 8.83
C SER A 165 6.93 5.32 7.60
N GLU A 166 7.60 4.30 7.07
CA GLU A 166 8.41 4.40 5.84
C GLU A 166 7.56 4.63 4.58
N CYS A 167 6.27 4.25 4.60
CA CYS A 167 5.38 4.37 3.45
C CYS A 167 3.99 4.87 3.85
N GLY A 168 3.54 5.99 3.28
CA GLY A 168 2.24 6.59 3.64
C GLY A 168 1.02 5.67 3.46
N SER A 169 1.05 4.73 2.51
CA SER A 169 -0.04 3.74 2.33
C SER A 169 -0.04 2.64 3.41
N CYS A 170 1.01 2.55 4.22
CA CYS A 170 1.13 1.66 5.38
C CYS A 170 0.73 2.33 6.69
N PHE A 171 0.21 3.58 6.66
CA PHE A 171 -0.22 4.32 7.84
C PHE A 171 -1.05 3.47 8.82
N TRP A 172 -2.08 2.79 8.30
CA TRP A 172 -2.96 1.98 9.15
C TRP A 172 -2.27 0.74 9.74
N ALA A 173 -1.22 0.22 9.10
CA ALA A 173 -0.46 -0.88 9.69
C ALA A 173 0.33 -0.42 10.91
N GLU A 174 0.85 0.81 10.91
CA GLU A 174 1.49 1.39 12.09
C GLU A 174 0.47 1.64 13.21
N VAL A 175 -0.70 2.19 12.86
CA VAL A 175 -1.76 2.50 13.85
C VAL A 175 -2.25 1.26 14.59
N GLU A 176 -2.28 0.09 13.96
CA GLU A 176 -2.72 -1.16 14.61
C GLU A 176 -1.64 -1.79 15.51
N GLU A 177 -0.37 -1.35 15.40
CA GLU A 177 0.76 -1.88 16.19
C GLU A 177 1.16 -0.97 17.37
N LEU A 178 0.55 0.22 17.48
CA LEU A 178 0.78 1.20 18.54
C LEU A 178 -0.35 1.19 19.58
#